data_AF-A0A9E3J9E2-F1
#
_entry.id   AF-A0A9E3J9E2-F1
#
_cell.length_a   1.000
_cell.length_b   1.000
_cell.length_c   1.000
_cell.angle_alpha   90.00
_cell.angle_beta   90.00
_cell.angle_gamma   90.00
#
_symmetry.space_group_name_H-M   'P 1'
#
loop_
_entity.id
_entity.type
_entity.pdbx_description
1 polymer ?
#
loop_
_entity_poly.entity_id
_entity_poly.type
_entity_poly.pdbx_seq_one_letter_code
_entity_poly.pdbx_strand_id
1 'polypeptide(L)'
;MRDATREIRLASALVEAADTLVEGFEAPRYLQRVSDHCVELLNARAAGVMLVDGGRSVSLAASSRHEQVALDLLEAQHGGGPCLDSYGSGEPVPPVSIRTAHADARWPDFTERALMHDIVTTFAVPLRRRENLLGALNVFVPTLPDATAAGDVTSELHVAQALADAAALGLHNRGTYAECRALSGQLQEALSSRVRIEQAKGRLAERWSVHADQAFMALRQYARRHRLPLDQVASAVIEGVADDAELRRESGTRADGPA
;
A
#
# COMPACT_ATOMS: atom_id res chain seq x y z
N MET A 1 14.57 -35.46 0.09
CA MET A 1 15.49 -34.31 -0.09
C MET A 1 14.87 -33.19 -0.93
N ARG A 2 14.33 -33.46 -2.13
CA ARG A 2 13.63 -32.44 -2.95
C ARG A 2 12.43 -31.78 -2.24
N ASP A 3 11.63 -32.54 -1.51
CA ASP A 3 10.47 -32.02 -0.76
C ASP A 3 10.86 -31.07 0.38
N ALA A 4 11.81 -31.49 1.22
CA ALA A 4 12.35 -30.64 2.29
C ALA A 4 12.94 -29.32 1.76
N THR A 5 13.52 -29.32 0.55
CA THR A 5 13.98 -28.09 -0.10
C THR A 5 12.82 -27.21 -0.58
N ARG A 6 11.70 -27.79 -1.03
CA ARG A 6 10.50 -27.03 -1.43
C ARG A 6 9.80 -26.41 -0.21
N GLU A 7 9.66 -27.16 0.88
CA GLU A 7 9.09 -26.67 2.14
C GLU A 7 9.89 -25.50 2.72
N ILE A 8 11.24 -25.60 2.71
CA ILE A 8 12.11 -24.51 3.16
C ILE A 8 11.92 -23.27 2.28
N ARG A 9 11.89 -23.43 0.95
CA ARG A 9 11.64 -22.30 0.04
C ARG A 9 10.28 -21.67 0.25
N LEU A 10 9.24 -22.47 0.45
CA LEU A 10 7.90 -21.97 0.75
C LEU A 10 7.90 -21.18 2.06
N ALA A 11 8.52 -21.71 3.12
CA ALA A 11 8.63 -21.01 4.40
C ALA A 11 9.38 -19.67 4.23
N SER A 12 10.50 -19.65 3.50
CA SER A 12 11.23 -18.42 3.19
C SER A 12 10.39 -17.42 2.39
N ALA A 13 9.68 -17.89 1.36
CA ALA A 13 8.81 -17.06 0.52
C ALA A 13 7.65 -16.45 1.33
N LEU A 14 7.04 -17.20 2.23
CA LEU A 14 5.97 -16.72 3.10
C LEU A 14 6.48 -15.67 4.09
N VAL A 15 7.67 -15.86 4.67
CA VAL A 15 8.29 -14.87 5.56
C VAL A 15 8.60 -13.59 4.80
N GLU A 16 9.19 -13.69 3.61
CA GLU A 16 9.50 -12.52 2.78
C GLU A 16 8.23 -11.80 2.31
N ALA A 17 7.20 -12.54 1.93
CA ALA A 17 5.90 -11.98 1.58
C ALA A 17 5.28 -11.25 2.79
N ALA A 18 5.47 -11.72 4.03
CA ALA A 18 4.96 -11.02 5.21
C ALA A 18 5.81 -9.80 5.64
N ASP A 19 7.08 -9.70 5.22
CA ASP A 19 8.02 -8.66 5.65
C ASP A 19 7.89 -7.35 4.86
N THR A 20 6.77 -6.65 5.09
CA THR A 20 6.42 -5.40 4.37
C THR A 20 6.63 -4.12 5.18
N LEU A 21 7.07 -4.24 6.43
CA LEU A 21 7.23 -3.11 7.36
C LEU A 21 8.62 -2.45 7.29
N VAL A 22 9.40 -2.79 6.27
CA VAL A 22 10.73 -2.22 6.01
C VAL A 22 10.67 -0.78 5.48
N GLU A 23 11.73 -0.02 5.71
CA GLU A 23 11.95 1.29 5.08
C GLU A 23 12.15 1.13 3.57
N GLY A 24 11.64 2.07 2.77
CA GLY A 24 11.76 2.00 1.30
C GLY A 24 10.85 0.95 0.62
N PHE A 25 9.75 0.53 1.26
CA PHE A 25 8.80 -0.39 0.65
C PHE A 25 8.18 0.18 -0.64
N GLU A 26 8.27 -0.59 -1.72
CA GLU A 26 7.65 -0.33 -3.02
C GLU A 26 6.75 -1.50 -3.40
N ALA A 27 5.44 -1.26 -3.51
CA ALA A 27 4.46 -2.31 -3.77
C ALA A 27 4.74 -3.10 -5.08
N PRO A 28 5.09 -2.47 -6.22
CA PRO A 28 5.38 -3.20 -7.45
C PRO A 28 6.58 -4.14 -7.31
N ARG A 29 7.68 -3.68 -6.72
CA ARG A 29 8.89 -4.50 -6.48
C ARG A 29 8.58 -5.66 -5.54
N TYR A 30 7.82 -5.40 -4.48
CA TYR A 30 7.40 -6.43 -3.54
C TYR A 30 6.54 -7.52 -4.22
N LEU A 31 5.54 -7.13 -5.01
CA LEU A 31 4.67 -8.06 -5.74
C LEU A 31 5.41 -8.82 -6.86
N GLN A 32 6.41 -8.21 -7.48
CA GLN A 32 7.34 -8.90 -8.38
C GLN A 32 8.08 -10.02 -7.66
N ARG A 33 8.62 -9.78 -6.46
CA ARG A 33 9.28 -10.85 -5.66
C ARG A 33 8.33 -11.98 -5.29
N VAL A 34 7.09 -11.66 -4.90
CA VAL A 34 6.05 -12.69 -4.67
C VAL A 34 5.79 -13.50 -5.94
N SER A 35 5.73 -12.84 -7.09
CA SER A 35 5.55 -13.50 -8.39
C SER A 35 6.74 -14.39 -8.76
N ASP A 36 7.96 -13.97 -8.45
CA ASP A 36 9.18 -14.78 -8.63
C ASP A 36 9.14 -16.06 -7.78
N HIS A 37 8.75 -15.96 -6.51
CA HIS A 37 8.53 -17.13 -5.65
C HIS A 37 7.49 -18.09 -6.22
N CYS A 38 6.41 -17.57 -6.82
CA CYS A 38 5.39 -18.39 -7.48
C CYS A 38 5.99 -19.15 -8.68
N VAL A 39 6.78 -18.48 -9.51
CA VAL A 39 7.46 -19.11 -10.65
C VAL A 39 8.36 -20.25 -10.20
N GLU A 40 9.14 -20.05 -9.14
CA GLU A 40 10.06 -21.06 -8.61
C GLU A 40 9.35 -22.25 -7.93
N LEU A 41 8.33 -21.99 -7.12
CA LEU A 41 7.66 -23.00 -6.30
C LEU A 41 6.64 -23.85 -7.08
N LEU A 42 6.13 -23.31 -8.18
CA LEU A 42 5.08 -23.91 -9.02
C LEU A 42 5.63 -24.35 -10.39
N ASN A 43 6.94 -24.21 -10.64
CA ASN A 43 7.57 -24.47 -11.94
C ASN A 43 6.84 -23.78 -13.11
N ALA A 44 6.29 -22.58 -12.85
CA ALA A 44 5.53 -21.84 -13.85
C ALA A 44 6.47 -21.19 -14.89
N ARG A 45 5.92 -20.81 -16.03
CA ARG A 45 6.65 -20.00 -17.02
C ARG A 45 6.76 -18.55 -16.55
N ALA A 46 5.66 -18.02 -16.02
CA ALA A 46 5.58 -16.68 -15.48
C ALA A 46 4.45 -16.63 -14.44
N ALA A 47 4.46 -15.62 -13.59
CA ALA A 47 3.36 -15.30 -12.69
C ALA A 47 3.20 -13.79 -12.60
N GLY A 48 2.03 -13.33 -12.19
CA GLY A 48 1.81 -11.92 -11.97
C GLY A 48 0.62 -11.63 -11.09
N VAL A 49 0.65 -10.46 -10.47
CA VAL A 49 -0.38 -9.95 -9.58
C VAL A 49 -1.07 -8.76 -10.21
N MET A 50 -2.40 -8.80 -10.20
CA MET A 50 -3.25 -7.67 -10.53
C MET A 50 -3.88 -7.15 -9.24
N LEU A 51 -3.56 -5.91 -8.86
CA LEU A 51 -4.31 -5.20 -7.82
C LEU A 51 -5.52 -4.50 -8.43
N VAL A 52 -6.64 -4.56 -7.73
CA VAL A 52 -7.93 -4.02 -8.17
C VAL A 52 -8.48 -3.09 -7.10
N ASP A 53 -8.89 -1.90 -7.52
CA ASP A 53 -9.58 -0.92 -6.69
C ASP A 53 -10.81 -0.40 -7.44
N GLY A 54 -11.96 -0.34 -6.75
CA GLY A 54 -13.24 0.06 -7.35
C GLY A 54 -13.62 -0.73 -8.61
N GLY A 55 -13.21 -2.00 -8.71
CA GLY A 55 -13.46 -2.85 -9.88
C GLY A 55 -12.57 -2.58 -11.10
N ARG A 56 -11.52 -1.74 -10.95
CA ARG A 56 -10.54 -1.46 -12.01
C ARG A 56 -9.15 -1.92 -11.61
N SER A 57 -8.39 -2.45 -12.56
CA SER A 57 -6.96 -2.71 -12.33
C SER A 57 -6.23 -1.40 -12.05
N VAL A 58 -5.50 -1.35 -10.93
CA VAL A 58 -4.75 -0.16 -10.50
C VAL A 58 -3.25 -0.38 -10.47
N SER A 59 -2.80 -1.64 -10.40
CA SER A 59 -1.39 -1.98 -10.46
C SER A 59 -1.20 -3.40 -10.99
N LEU A 60 -0.22 -3.56 -11.85
CA LEU A 60 0.26 -4.86 -12.32
C LEU A 60 1.69 -5.05 -11.82
N ALA A 61 2.00 -6.26 -11.38
CA ALA A 61 3.36 -6.69 -11.09
C ALA A 61 3.55 -8.09 -11.67
N ALA A 62 4.73 -8.35 -12.21
CA ALA A 62 5.04 -9.59 -12.89
C ALA A 62 6.35 -10.16 -12.37
N SER A 63 6.51 -11.48 -12.47
CA SER A 63 7.78 -12.14 -12.22
C SER A 63 8.88 -11.54 -13.11
N SER A 64 10.07 -11.37 -12.55
CA SER A 64 11.27 -10.88 -13.24
C SER A 64 11.59 -11.72 -14.47
N ARG A 65 11.43 -13.05 -14.35
CA ARG A 65 11.54 -13.95 -15.51
C ARG A 65 10.28 -13.87 -16.36
N HIS A 66 10.47 -13.66 -17.67
CA HIS A 66 9.37 -13.52 -18.63
C HIS A 66 8.38 -12.38 -18.26
N GLU A 67 8.89 -11.30 -17.65
CA GLU A 67 8.10 -10.14 -17.19
C GLU A 67 7.14 -9.62 -18.27
N GLN A 68 7.64 -9.40 -19.49
CA GLN A 68 6.83 -8.88 -20.60
C GLN A 68 5.66 -9.80 -20.97
N VAL A 69 5.84 -11.13 -20.83
CA VAL A 69 4.77 -12.11 -21.08
C VAL A 69 3.71 -11.98 -20.00
N ALA A 70 4.11 -11.95 -18.72
CA ALA A 70 3.16 -11.81 -17.62
C ALA A 70 2.41 -10.48 -17.68
N LEU A 71 3.10 -9.36 -17.95
CA LEU A 71 2.45 -8.05 -18.08
C LEU A 71 1.45 -8.01 -19.23
N ASP A 72 1.82 -8.50 -20.42
CA ASP A 72 0.91 -8.56 -21.58
C ASP A 72 -0.34 -9.41 -21.26
N LEU A 73 -0.17 -10.55 -20.58
CA LEU A 73 -1.29 -11.41 -20.18
C LEU A 73 -2.13 -10.84 -19.04
N LEU A 74 -1.57 -10.03 -18.16
CA LEU A 74 -2.36 -9.30 -17.15
C LEU A 74 -3.17 -8.17 -17.81
N GLU A 75 -2.56 -7.45 -18.76
CA GLU A 75 -3.24 -6.41 -19.53
C GLU A 75 -4.34 -6.97 -20.44
N ALA A 76 -4.19 -8.17 -20.98
CA ALA A 76 -5.20 -8.81 -21.81
C ALA A 76 -6.54 -9.06 -21.08
N GLN A 77 -6.54 -9.01 -19.75
CA GLN A 77 -7.70 -9.36 -18.92
C GLN A 77 -8.66 -8.20 -18.67
N HIS A 78 -8.40 -6.99 -19.20
CA HIS A 78 -9.30 -5.84 -19.04
C HIS A 78 -10.75 -6.13 -19.48
N GLY A 79 -10.93 -6.98 -20.51
CA GLY A 79 -12.24 -7.41 -21.02
C GLY A 79 -12.81 -8.69 -20.39
N GLY A 80 -12.12 -9.25 -19.38
CA GLY A 80 -12.44 -10.55 -18.78
C GLY A 80 -11.22 -11.47 -18.76
N GLY A 81 -11.00 -12.16 -17.64
CA GLY A 81 -9.84 -13.02 -17.46
C GLY A 81 -9.83 -13.74 -16.11
N PRO A 82 -8.94 -14.72 -15.93
CA PRO A 82 -8.85 -15.49 -14.69
C PRO A 82 -8.63 -14.62 -13.43
N CYS A 83 -7.87 -13.52 -13.50
CA CYS A 83 -7.74 -12.55 -12.40
C CYS A 83 -9.08 -11.91 -12.04
N LEU A 84 -9.85 -11.47 -13.04
CA LEU A 84 -11.13 -10.79 -12.81
C LEU A 84 -12.21 -11.76 -12.33
N ASP A 85 -12.24 -12.98 -12.87
CA ASP A 85 -13.13 -14.04 -12.38
C ASP A 85 -12.82 -14.38 -10.90
N SER A 86 -11.53 -14.53 -10.57
CA SER A 86 -11.10 -14.84 -9.21
C SER A 86 -11.36 -13.69 -8.24
N TYR A 87 -11.05 -12.45 -8.65
CA TYR A 87 -11.37 -11.26 -7.86
C TYR A 87 -12.87 -11.04 -7.71
N GLY A 88 -13.67 -11.26 -8.75
CA GLY A 88 -15.12 -11.04 -8.70
C GLY A 88 -15.85 -12.06 -7.84
N SER A 89 -15.37 -13.30 -7.81
CA SER A 89 -15.95 -14.37 -6.98
C SER A 89 -15.37 -14.45 -5.57
N GLY A 90 -14.14 -13.97 -5.36
CA GLY A 90 -13.39 -14.19 -4.13
C GLY A 90 -12.88 -15.63 -3.98
N GLU A 91 -12.99 -16.44 -5.03
CA GLU A 91 -12.62 -17.86 -5.05
C GLU A 91 -11.49 -18.12 -6.06
N PRO A 92 -10.70 -19.19 -5.87
CA PRO A 92 -9.73 -19.63 -6.86
C PRO A 92 -10.37 -20.02 -8.19
N VAL A 93 -9.74 -19.62 -9.28
CA VAL A 93 -9.98 -20.19 -10.61
C VAL A 93 -9.02 -21.38 -10.75
N PRO A 94 -9.53 -22.63 -10.80
CA PRO A 94 -8.67 -23.81 -10.91
C PRO A 94 -7.92 -23.84 -12.24
N PRO A 95 -6.92 -24.71 -12.43
CA PRO A 95 -6.21 -24.83 -13.70
C PRO A 95 -7.14 -25.02 -14.91
N VAL A 96 -7.03 -24.08 -15.85
CA VAL A 96 -7.79 -24.04 -17.09
C VAL A 96 -6.84 -24.22 -18.27
N SER A 97 -7.19 -25.14 -19.16
CA SER A 97 -6.57 -25.28 -20.49
C SER A 97 -6.89 -24.05 -21.35
N ILE A 98 -5.86 -23.34 -21.81
CA ILE A 98 -6.01 -22.16 -22.66
C ILE A 98 -6.71 -22.51 -23.97
N ARG A 99 -6.40 -23.66 -24.59
CA ARG A 99 -7.04 -24.09 -25.85
C ARG A 99 -8.54 -24.33 -25.67
N THR A 100 -8.91 -24.95 -24.54
CA THR A 100 -10.32 -25.22 -24.24
C THR A 100 -11.07 -23.93 -23.95
N ALA A 101 -10.52 -23.05 -23.10
CA ALA A 101 -11.11 -21.75 -22.83
C ALA A 101 -11.28 -20.91 -24.11
N HIS A 102 -10.29 -20.94 -25.01
CA HIS A 102 -10.37 -20.25 -26.30
C HIS A 102 -11.50 -20.80 -27.18
N ALA A 103 -11.62 -22.12 -27.28
CA ALA A 103 -12.70 -22.77 -28.05
C ALA A 103 -14.10 -22.46 -27.50
N ASP A 104 -14.21 -22.29 -26.19
CA ASP A 104 -15.45 -21.93 -25.50
C ASP A 104 -15.73 -20.41 -25.51
N ALA A 105 -14.90 -19.60 -26.18
CA ALA A 105 -14.92 -18.14 -26.15
C ALA A 105 -14.86 -17.55 -24.72
N ARG A 106 -14.24 -18.27 -23.78
CA ARG A 106 -13.99 -17.82 -22.41
C ARG A 106 -12.70 -17.00 -22.38
N TRP A 107 -12.84 -15.72 -22.02
CA TRP A 107 -11.75 -14.71 -22.02
C TRP A 107 -11.04 -14.61 -23.40
N PRO A 108 -11.74 -14.17 -24.47
CA PRO A 108 -11.21 -14.20 -25.83
C PRO A 108 -9.85 -13.51 -26.00
N ASP A 109 -9.74 -12.25 -25.58
CA ASP A 109 -8.51 -11.46 -25.69
C ASP A 109 -7.35 -12.08 -24.89
N PHE A 110 -7.64 -12.56 -23.68
CA PHE A 110 -6.66 -13.22 -22.83
C PHE A 110 -6.14 -14.53 -23.43
N THR A 111 -7.06 -15.39 -23.90
CA THR A 111 -6.68 -16.71 -24.43
C THR A 111 -5.94 -16.58 -25.76
N GLU A 112 -6.30 -15.62 -26.61
CA GLU A 112 -5.56 -15.31 -27.82
C GLU A 112 -4.10 -14.93 -27.52
N ARG A 113 -3.87 -14.01 -26.55
CA ARG A 113 -2.50 -13.66 -26.13
C ARG A 113 -1.76 -14.81 -25.45
N ALA A 114 -2.45 -15.58 -24.62
CA ALA A 114 -1.87 -16.74 -23.95
C ALA A 114 -1.33 -17.78 -24.96
N LEU A 115 -2.06 -18.01 -26.07
CA LEU A 115 -1.61 -18.90 -27.14
C LEU A 115 -0.37 -18.37 -27.87
N MET A 116 -0.26 -17.05 -28.07
CA MET A 116 0.93 -16.44 -28.69
C MET A 116 2.20 -16.58 -27.85
N HIS A 117 2.06 -16.74 -26.52
CA HIS A 117 3.18 -16.86 -25.58
C HIS A 117 3.50 -18.31 -25.16
N ASP A 118 2.91 -19.28 -25.85
CA ASP A 118 3.01 -20.72 -25.55
C ASP A 118 2.53 -21.09 -24.14
N ILE A 119 1.52 -20.37 -23.62
CA ILE A 119 0.86 -20.74 -22.36
C ILE A 119 -0.17 -21.82 -22.66
N VAL A 120 -0.07 -22.93 -21.93
CA VAL A 120 -0.96 -24.08 -22.09
C VAL A 120 -2.03 -24.08 -21.02
N THR A 121 -1.67 -23.75 -19.78
CA THR A 121 -2.54 -23.78 -18.62
C THR A 121 -2.39 -22.49 -17.82
N THR A 122 -3.49 -21.99 -17.26
CA THR A 122 -3.48 -20.86 -16.32
C THR A 122 -4.36 -21.18 -15.11
N PHE A 123 -4.03 -20.62 -13.95
CA PHE A 123 -4.93 -20.56 -12.80
C PHE A 123 -4.72 -19.26 -12.04
N ALA A 124 -5.75 -18.83 -11.32
CA ALA A 124 -5.71 -17.63 -10.50
C ALA A 124 -6.21 -17.89 -9.09
N VAL A 125 -5.63 -17.17 -8.14
CA VAL A 125 -6.07 -17.16 -6.74
C VAL A 125 -6.30 -15.71 -6.29
N PRO A 126 -7.30 -15.45 -5.45
CA PRO A 126 -7.58 -14.11 -4.97
C PRO A 126 -6.50 -13.67 -3.97
N LEU A 127 -6.05 -12.42 -4.08
CA LEU A 127 -5.34 -11.73 -3.00
C LEU A 127 -6.40 -11.17 -2.05
N ARG A 128 -6.59 -11.84 -0.92
CA ARG A 128 -7.65 -11.49 0.02
C ARG A 128 -7.17 -11.45 1.46
N ARG A 129 -7.77 -10.56 2.24
CA ARG A 129 -7.63 -10.52 3.69
C ARG A 129 -9.00 -10.47 4.32
N ARG A 130 -9.43 -11.59 4.90
CA ARG A 130 -10.82 -11.79 5.36
C ARG A 130 -11.78 -11.49 4.20
N GLU A 131 -12.70 -10.54 4.37
CA GLU A 131 -13.69 -10.14 3.36
C GLU A 131 -13.15 -9.12 2.34
N ASN A 132 -11.92 -8.62 2.51
CA ASN A 132 -11.36 -7.59 1.62
C ASN A 132 -10.56 -8.24 0.49
N LEU A 133 -11.05 -8.10 -0.75
CA LEU A 133 -10.35 -8.50 -1.96
C LEU A 133 -9.49 -7.35 -2.47
N LEU A 134 -8.18 -7.60 -2.60
CA LEU A 134 -7.20 -6.63 -3.07
C LEU A 134 -6.84 -6.82 -4.55
N GLY A 135 -7.11 -8.00 -5.10
CA GLY A 135 -6.67 -8.37 -6.43
C GLY A 135 -6.63 -9.88 -6.65
N ALA A 136 -5.82 -10.33 -7.61
CA ALA A 136 -5.58 -11.74 -7.89
C ALA A 136 -4.15 -12.00 -8.35
N LEU A 137 -3.62 -13.16 -7.99
CA LEU A 137 -2.37 -13.73 -8.47
C LEU A 137 -2.71 -14.72 -9.58
N ASN A 138 -2.10 -14.58 -10.74
CA ASN A 138 -2.29 -15.47 -11.87
C ASN A 138 -0.98 -16.15 -12.24
N VAL A 139 -1.06 -17.45 -12.48
CA VAL A 139 0.09 -18.32 -12.74
C VAL A 139 -0.05 -18.90 -14.15
N PHE A 140 1.01 -18.77 -14.95
CA PHE A 140 1.05 -19.17 -16.35
C PHE A 140 1.97 -20.37 -16.54
N VAL A 141 1.42 -21.50 -16.97
CA VAL A 141 2.15 -22.78 -17.04
C VAL A 141 2.28 -23.22 -18.51
N PRO A 142 3.49 -23.62 -18.97
CA PRO A 142 3.74 -23.98 -20.36
C PRO A 142 3.36 -25.42 -20.71
N THR A 143 2.87 -26.20 -19.74
CA THR A 143 2.51 -27.61 -19.91
C THR A 143 1.18 -27.90 -19.21
N LEU A 144 0.43 -28.88 -19.70
CA LEU A 144 -0.69 -29.47 -18.95
C LEU A 144 -0.11 -30.34 -17.82
N PRO A 145 -0.61 -30.21 -16.58
CA PRO A 145 -0.33 -31.19 -15.54
C PRO A 145 -0.74 -32.58 -16.05
N ASP A 146 0.09 -33.62 -15.82
CA ASP A 146 -0.28 -34.98 -16.17
C ASP A 146 -1.59 -35.36 -15.45
N ALA A 147 -2.56 -35.93 -16.17
CA ALA A 147 -3.89 -36.23 -15.62
C ALA A 147 -3.85 -37.24 -14.45
N THR A 148 -2.76 -37.99 -14.28
CA THR A 148 -2.49 -38.87 -13.13
C THR A 148 -2.06 -38.12 -11.87
N ALA A 149 -1.82 -36.81 -11.95
CA ALA A 149 -1.34 -35.92 -10.89
C ALA A 149 -2.46 -35.05 -10.29
N ALA A 150 -3.72 -35.51 -10.29
CA ALA A 150 -4.85 -34.75 -9.72
C ALA A 150 -4.62 -34.29 -8.26
N GLY A 151 -3.82 -35.04 -7.48
CA GLY A 151 -3.39 -34.62 -6.14
C GLY A 151 -2.38 -33.47 -6.13
N ASP A 152 -1.53 -33.35 -7.17
CA ASP A 152 -0.48 -32.34 -7.29
C ASP A 152 -1.07 -30.98 -7.70
N VAL A 153 -2.09 -30.99 -8.57
CA VAL A 153 -2.82 -29.78 -8.98
C VAL A 153 -3.47 -29.06 -7.80
N THR A 154 -4.05 -29.82 -6.87
CA THR A 154 -4.64 -29.24 -5.65
C THR A 154 -3.55 -28.67 -4.74
N SER A 155 -2.36 -29.28 -4.71
CA SER A 155 -1.21 -28.80 -3.95
C SER A 155 -0.68 -27.47 -4.50
N GLU A 156 -0.52 -27.35 -5.82
CA GLU A 156 -0.06 -26.12 -6.48
C GLU A 156 -1.00 -24.93 -6.23
N LEU A 157 -2.31 -25.16 -6.31
CA LEU A 157 -3.30 -24.12 -6.03
C LEU A 157 -3.23 -23.65 -4.57
N HIS A 158 -3.03 -24.57 -3.61
CA HIS A 158 -2.84 -24.21 -2.20
C HIS A 158 -1.55 -23.43 -1.95
N VAL A 159 -0.45 -23.79 -2.62
CA VAL A 159 0.82 -23.04 -2.52
C VAL A 159 0.65 -21.63 -3.07
N ALA A 160 0.01 -21.47 -4.22
CA ALA A 160 -0.30 -20.15 -4.78
C ALA A 160 -1.21 -19.33 -3.85
N GLN A 161 -2.25 -19.95 -3.28
CA GLN A 161 -3.13 -19.29 -2.33
C GLN A 161 -2.37 -18.85 -1.08
N ALA A 162 -1.50 -19.68 -0.52
CA ALA A 162 -0.70 -19.33 0.65
C ALA A 162 0.19 -18.11 0.39
N LEU A 163 0.82 -18.03 -0.79
CA LEU A 163 1.61 -16.87 -1.20
C LEU A 163 0.74 -15.63 -1.41
N ALA A 164 -0.44 -15.78 -2.02
CA ALA A 164 -1.39 -14.68 -2.23
C ALA A 164 -1.95 -14.15 -0.89
N ASP A 165 -2.22 -15.03 0.08
CA ASP A 165 -2.70 -14.67 1.42
C ASP A 165 -1.60 -13.94 2.21
N ALA A 166 -0.36 -14.45 2.17
CA ALA A 166 0.78 -13.77 2.76
C ALA A 166 1.02 -12.40 2.12
N ALA A 167 0.86 -12.30 0.80
CA ALA A 167 0.97 -11.04 0.07
C ALA A 167 -0.12 -10.04 0.47
N ALA A 168 -1.36 -10.49 0.58
CA ALA A 168 -2.49 -9.69 1.01
C ALA A 168 -2.35 -9.21 2.46
N LEU A 169 -1.82 -10.07 3.36
CA LEU A 169 -1.51 -9.70 4.73
C LEU A 169 -0.41 -8.62 4.78
N GLY A 170 0.66 -8.80 4.00
CA GLY A 170 1.76 -7.84 3.89
C GLY A 170 1.29 -6.47 3.39
N LEU A 171 0.52 -6.41 2.31
CA LEU A 171 -0.05 -5.17 1.77
C LEU A 171 -0.94 -4.45 2.78
N HIS A 172 -1.81 -5.20 3.48
CA HIS A 172 -2.67 -4.61 4.48
C HIS A 172 -1.88 -4.04 5.66
N ASN A 173 -0.91 -4.81 6.19
CA ASN A 173 -0.08 -4.36 7.32
C ASN A 173 0.72 -3.10 6.95
N ARG A 174 1.12 -2.96 5.69
CA ARG A 174 1.77 -1.74 5.19
C ARG A 174 0.84 -0.53 5.20
N GLY A 175 -0.41 -0.68 4.73
CA GLY A 175 -1.43 0.36 4.75
C GLY A 175 -1.72 0.86 6.16
N THR A 176 -2.27 -0.03 6.99
CA THR A 176 -1.81 -0.29 8.37
C THR A 176 -0.87 0.73 9.01
N TYR A 177 0.41 0.38 8.85
CA TYR A 177 1.55 1.08 9.40
C TYR A 177 1.70 2.51 8.87
N ALA A 178 1.47 2.73 7.57
CA ALA A 178 1.58 4.05 6.95
C ALA A 178 0.57 5.05 7.53
N GLU A 179 -0.68 4.63 7.71
CA GLU A 179 -1.73 5.44 8.33
C GLU A 179 -1.39 5.81 9.78
N CYS A 180 -0.99 4.81 10.58
CA CYS A 180 -0.57 5.03 11.97
C CYS A 180 0.64 5.97 12.07
N ARG A 181 1.64 5.82 11.21
CA ARG A 181 2.81 6.71 11.14
C ARG A 181 2.42 8.14 10.79
N ALA A 182 1.56 8.32 9.77
CA ALA A 182 1.10 9.63 9.35
C ALA A 182 0.32 10.33 10.47
N LEU A 183 -0.61 9.62 11.12
CA LEU A 183 -1.38 10.15 12.25
C LEU A 183 -0.48 10.50 13.44
N SER A 184 0.48 9.63 13.79
CA SER A 184 1.43 9.91 14.86
C SER A 184 2.28 11.15 14.58
N GLY A 185 2.76 11.31 13.34
CA GLY A 185 3.49 12.51 12.90
C GLY A 185 2.65 13.78 13.04
N GLN A 186 1.40 13.76 12.57
CA GLN A 186 0.48 14.89 12.70
C GLN A 186 0.21 15.25 14.18
N LEU A 187 0.02 14.26 15.04
CA LEU A 187 -0.18 14.47 16.47
C LEU A 187 1.07 15.04 17.15
N GLN A 188 2.26 14.52 16.82
CA GLN A 188 3.53 15.03 17.36
C GLN A 188 3.79 16.48 16.94
N GLU A 189 3.48 16.81 15.68
CA GLU A 189 3.59 18.17 15.16
C GLU A 189 2.62 19.12 15.85
N ALA A 190 1.35 18.72 16.01
CA ALA A 190 0.34 19.49 16.72
C ALA A 190 0.69 19.71 18.21
N LEU A 191 1.18 18.68 18.91
CA LEU A 191 1.63 18.78 20.30
C LEU A 191 2.86 19.69 20.43
N SER A 192 3.83 19.55 19.54
CA SER A 192 5.03 20.39 19.51
C SER A 192 4.69 21.86 19.24
N SER A 193 3.77 22.10 18.31
CA SER A 193 3.21 23.43 18.04
C SER A 193 2.54 24.01 19.29
N ARG A 194 1.70 23.24 19.98
CA ARG A 194 1.04 23.69 21.22
C ARG A 194 2.03 24.05 22.32
N VAL A 195 3.08 23.26 22.52
CA VAL A 195 4.12 23.57 23.51
C VAL A 195 4.79 24.91 23.20
N ARG A 196 5.18 25.15 21.94
CA ARG A 196 5.78 26.43 21.54
C ARG A 196 4.81 27.60 21.75
N ILE A 197 3.54 27.44 21.36
CA ILE A 197 2.52 28.47 21.55
C ILE A 197 2.34 28.81 23.04
N GLU A 198 2.27 27.81 23.92
CA GLU A 198 2.15 28.01 25.37
C GLU A 198 3.39 28.68 25.97
N GLN A 199 4.59 28.32 25.52
CA GLN A 199 5.85 28.97 25.95
C GLN A 199 5.92 30.43 25.51
N ALA A 200 5.58 30.72 24.25
CA ALA A 200 5.52 32.09 23.73
C ALA A 200 4.49 32.93 24.48
N LYS A 201 3.29 32.38 24.71
CA LYS A 201 2.22 33.01 25.50
C LYS A 201 2.72 33.35 26.90
N GLY A 202 3.38 32.42 27.58
CA GLY A 202 3.94 32.63 28.91
C GLY A 202 4.99 33.74 28.94
N ARG A 203 5.92 33.73 27.98
CA ARG A 203 6.95 34.79 27.84
C ARG A 203 6.35 36.17 27.65
N LEU A 204 5.37 36.30 26.76
CA LEU A 204 4.74 37.60 26.49
C LEU A 204 3.88 38.07 27.66
N ALA A 205 3.16 37.16 28.32
CA ALA A 205 2.37 37.48 29.51
C ALA A 205 3.25 38.05 30.65
N GLU A 206 4.40 37.41 30.91
CA GLU A 206 5.37 37.87 31.90
C GLU A 206 6.00 39.21 31.49
N ARG A 207 6.57 39.29 30.29
CA ARG A 207 7.25 40.50 29.79
C ARG A 207 6.35 41.73 29.73
N TRP A 208 5.10 41.56 29.32
CA TRP A 208 4.16 42.67 29.21
C TRP A 208 3.34 42.91 30.49
N SER A 209 3.49 42.05 31.50
CA SER A 209 2.69 42.07 32.73
C SER A 209 1.18 42.04 32.45
N VAL A 210 0.75 41.11 31.58
CA VAL A 210 -0.65 40.93 31.17
C VAL A 210 -1.13 39.50 31.42
N HIS A 211 -2.45 39.28 31.40
CA HIS A 211 -3.00 37.93 31.45
C HIS A 211 -2.63 37.11 30.20
N ALA A 212 -2.45 35.81 30.38
CA ALA A 212 -2.10 34.87 29.32
C ALA A 212 -3.07 34.94 28.12
N ASP A 213 -4.35 35.20 28.36
CA ASP A 213 -5.36 35.34 27.30
C ASP A 213 -5.10 36.56 26.40
N GLN A 214 -4.67 37.69 26.99
CA GLN A 214 -4.30 38.89 26.22
C GLN A 214 -3.04 38.65 25.38
N ALA A 215 -2.03 37.99 25.96
CA ALA A 215 -0.82 37.58 25.22
C ALA A 215 -1.14 36.61 24.06
N PHE A 216 -2.06 35.67 24.28
CA PHE A 216 -2.48 34.74 23.23
C PHE A 216 -3.27 35.42 22.11
N MET A 217 -4.14 36.37 22.45
CA MET A 217 -4.84 37.20 21.46
C MET A 217 -3.86 37.96 20.57
N ALA A 218 -2.83 38.57 21.16
CA ALA A 218 -1.78 39.27 20.43
C ALA A 218 -1.03 38.36 19.44
N LEU A 219 -0.58 37.18 19.90
CA LEU A 219 0.07 36.16 19.05
C LEU A 219 -0.82 35.79 17.86
N ARG A 220 -2.11 35.52 18.12
CA ARG A 220 -3.08 35.10 17.09
C ARG A 220 -3.39 36.22 16.11
N GLN A 221 -3.46 37.47 16.57
CA GLN A 221 -3.77 38.61 15.73
C GLN A 221 -2.57 38.96 14.83
N TYR A 222 -1.37 38.96 15.39
CA TYR A 222 -0.12 39.09 14.63
C TYR A 222 0.00 37.98 13.57
N ALA A 223 -0.14 36.71 13.95
CA ALA A 223 -0.11 35.60 13.00
C ALA A 223 -1.07 35.79 11.82
N ARG A 224 -2.30 36.21 12.08
CA ARG A 224 -3.31 36.47 11.04
C ARG A 224 -2.95 37.64 10.14
N ARG A 225 -2.52 38.76 10.70
CA ARG A 225 -2.16 39.97 9.95
C ARG A 225 -0.99 39.70 9.00
N HIS A 226 0.01 38.95 9.47
CA HIS A 226 1.19 38.60 8.70
C HIS A 226 0.99 37.33 7.84
N ARG A 227 -0.18 36.68 7.91
CA ARG A 227 -0.49 35.41 7.22
C ARG A 227 0.54 34.31 7.52
N LEU A 228 1.00 34.27 8.78
CA LEU A 228 1.93 33.28 9.28
C LEU A 228 1.20 32.21 10.10
N PRO A 229 1.67 30.96 10.06
CA PRO A 229 1.31 29.96 11.05
C PRO A 229 1.58 30.47 12.48
N LEU A 230 0.64 30.23 13.39
CA LEU A 230 0.75 30.69 14.78
C LEU A 230 1.97 30.10 15.50
N ASP A 231 2.35 28.88 15.14
CA ASP A 231 3.51 28.20 15.72
C ASP A 231 4.84 28.83 15.27
N GLN A 232 4.92 29.37 14.04
CA GLN A 232 6.07 30.14 13.56
C GLN A 232 6.21 31.45 14.34
N VAL A 233 5.10 32.16 14.59
CA VAL A 233 5.10 33.37 15.43
C VAL A 233 5.54 33.03 16.84
N ALA A 234 5.04 31.92 17.40
CA ALA A 234 5.46 31.46 18.71
C ALA A 234 6.97 31.13 18.77
N SER A 235 7.53 30.47 17.75
CA SER A 235 8.98 30.24 17.63
C SER A 235 9.75 31.56 17.60
N ALA A 236 9.32 32.51 16.77
CA ALA A 236 9.98 33.82 16.66
C ALA A 236 10.00 34.58 17.99
N VAL A 237 8.95 34.46 18.79
CA VAL A 237 8.86 35.03 20.14
C VAL A 237 9.80 34.30 21.11
N ILE A 238 9.86 32.97 21.05
CA ILE A 238 10.76 32.17 21.89
C ILE A 238 12.24 32.46 21.58
N GLU A 239 12.58 32.64 20.31
CA GLU A 239 13.93 32.94 19.82
C GLU A 239 14.30 34.42 20.00
N GLY A 240 13.34 35.28 20.34
CA GLY A 240 13.55 36.71 20.55
C GLY A 240 13.77 37.51 19.26
N VAL A 241 13.34 36.97 18.11
CA VAL A 241 13.48 37.59 16.78
C VAL A 241 12.19 38.28 16.32
N ALA A 242 11.09 38.14 17.05
CA ALA A 242 9.85 38.83 16.76
C ALA A 242 9.88 40.30 17.18
N ASP A 243 9.20 41.19 16.42
CA ASP A 243 9.01 42.59 16.79
C ASP A 243 8.03 42.70 17.97
N ASP A 244 8.58 42.83 19.17
CA ASP A 244 7.82 42.93 20.43
C ASP A 244 6.86 44.13 20.43
N ALA A 245 7.23 45.24 19.79
CA ALA A 245 6.42 46.46 19.76
C ALA A 245 5.24 46.33 18.78
N GLU A 246 5.42 45.66 17.65
CA GLU A 246 4.32 45.31 16.75
C GLU A 246 3.39 44.27 17.38
N LEU A 247 3.95 43.18 17.94
CA LEU A 247 3.20 42.17 18.68
C LEU A 247 2.35 42.78 19.80
N ARG A 248 2.90 43.71 20.58
CA ARG A 248 2.17 44.37 21.67
C ARG A 248 1.08 45.31 21.17
N ARG A 249 1.26 46.00 20.04
CA ARG A 249 0.20 46.82 19.42
C ARG A 249 -1.00 45.96 19.01
N GLU A 250 -0.76 44.73 18.59
CA GLU A 250 -1.80 43.76 18.21
C GLU A 250 -2.54 43.14 19.41
N SER A 251 -2.06 43.34 20.66
CA SER A 251 -2.74 42.89 21.88
C SER A 251 -4.00 43.69 22.23
N GLY A 252 -4.21 44.83 21.56
CA GLY A 252 -5.41 45.64 21.75
C GLY A 252 -5.49 46.26 23.14
N THR A 253 -4.55 47.14 23.49
CA THR A 253 -4.73 48.01 24.66
C THR A 253 -5.68 49.16 24.31
N ARG A 254 -6.97 49.04 24.66
CA ARG A 254 -7.65 50.17 25.32
C ARG A 254 -7.04 50.23 26.71
N ALA A 255 -6.34 51.31 27.00
CA ALA A 255 -5.83 51.58 28.34
C ALA A 255 -7.03 51.93 29.23
N ASP A 256 -7.52 50.98 30.02
CA ASP A 256 -8.24 51.34 31.25
C ASP A 256 -7.17 51.73 32.27
N GLY A 257 -7.06 53.04 32.48
CA GLY A 257 -6.21 53.64 33.50
C GLY A 257 -6.74 53.36 34.91
N PRO A 258 -5.88 53.43 35.94
CA PRO A 258 -6.30 53.19 37.31
C PRO A 258 -7.23 54.32 37.80
N ALA A 259 -8.30 53.95 38.50
CA ALA A 259 -9.06 54.82 39.39
C ALA A 259 -8.51 54.70 40.82
#